data_AF-A0A1W1VNX1-F1
#
_entry.id   AF-A0A1W1VNX1-F1
#
_cell.length_a   1.000
_cell.length_b   1.000
_cell.length_c   1.000
_cell.angle_alpha   90.00
_cell.angle_beta   90.00
_cell.angle_gamma   90.00
#
_symmetry.space_group_name_H-M   'P 1'
#
loop_
_entity.id
_entity.type
_entity.pdbx_description
1 polymer ?
#
loop_
_entity_poly.entity_id
_entity_poly.type
_entity_poly.pdbx_seq_one_letter_code
_entity_poly.pdbx_strand_id
1 'polypeptide(L)'
;MERLNACVDVDYRGEEAVAACLLFRHWKDAQPLEARTARVSPVAPYEPGQFYRRELPCLLAVLSPLLPQLGTVVVDGHVWLSPGQPPAPGLGAHLYAALGEQVGVIGVAKTAYRGAPAVEVQRGVGTRPLYVTATGIAIMDAARHVQQMHGPHRLPTLLKRVDQLCRRA
;
A
#
# COMPACT_ATOMS: atom_id res chain seq x y z
N MET A 1 2.16 -12.69 20.22
CA MET A 1 2.31 -13.12 18.81
C MET A 1 2.88 -11.98 18.01
N GLU A 2 3.85 -12.25 17.15
CA GLU A 2 4.41 -11.26 16.23
C GLU A 2 3.35 -10.91 15.16
N ARG A 3 3.11 -9.61 14.92
CA ARG A 3 2.17 -9.15 13.88
C ARG A 3 2.80 -9.26 12.50
N LEU A 4 1.98 -9.51 11.48
CA LEU A 4 2.37 -9.67 10.07
C LEU A 4 2.34 -8.34 9.31
N ASN A 5 3.10 -8.28 8.23
CA ASN A 5 3.05 -7.21 7.25
C ASN A 5 2.20 -7.64 6.04
N ALA A 6 1.59 -6.67 5.34
CA ALA A 6 0.84 -6.91 4.13
C ALA A 6 1.28 -6.00 2.98
N CYS A 7 1.30 -6.52 1.75
CA CYS A 7 1.26 -5.72 0.54
C CYS A 7 -0.13 -5.87 -0.10
N VAL A 8 -0.73 -4.78 -0.54
CA VAL A 8 -2.06 -4.79 -1.18
C VAL A 8 -2.05 -4.02 -2.49
N ASP A 9 -2.92 -4.44 -3.41
CA ASP A 9 -3.18 -3.75 -4.68
C ASP A 9 -4.57 -4.12 -5.22
N VAL A 10 -5.11 -3.30 -6.12
CA VAL A 10 -6.45 -3.48 -6.71
C VAL A 10 -6.39 -3.41 -8.23
N ASP A 11 -7.08 -4.34 -8.88
CA ASP A 11 -7.28 -4.34 -10.33
C ASP A 11 -8.77 -4.12 -10.65
N TYR A 12 -9.07 -3.10 -11.46
CA TYR A 12 -10.44 -2.76 -11.86
C TYR A 12 -10.83 -3.41 -13.19
N ARG A 13 -12.05 -3.96 -13.26
CA ARG A 13 -12.60 -4.69 -14.41
C ARG A 13 -14.03 -4.22 -14.69
N GLY A 14 -14.15 -3.00 -15.19
CA GLY A 14 -15.44 -2.34 -15.38
C GLY A 14 -16.05 -1.93 -14.04
N GLU A 15 -17.22 -2.49 -13.72
CA GLU A 15 -17.94 -2.25 -12.46
C GLU A 15 -17.49 -3.16 -11.31
N GLU A 16 -16.53 -4.06 -11.57
CA GLU A 16 -15.95 -4.93 -10.57
C GLU A 16 -14.49 -4.55 -10.28
N ALA A 17 -13.99 -4.97 -9.13
CA ALA A 17 -12.57 -4.96 -8.82
C ALA A 17 -12.14 -6.24 -8.12
N VAL A 18 -10.87 -6.58 -8.27
CA VAL A 18 -10.19 -7.61 -7.50
C VAL A 18 -9.12 -6.95 -6.64
N ALA A 19 -9.30 -7.00 -5.32
CA ALA A 19 -8.25 -6.63 -4.38
C ALA A 19 -7.39 -7.86 -4.06
N ALA A 20 -6.08 -7.69 -4.02
CA ALA A 20 -5.13 -8.71 -3.62
C ALA A 20 -4.37 -8.28 -2.35
N CYS A 21 -4.01 -9.26 -1.53
CA CYS A 21 -3.21 -9.08 -0.33
C CYS A 21 -2.17 -10.20 -0.23
N LEU A 22 -0.93 -9.82 0.03
CA LEU A 22 0.18 -10.72 0.32
C LEU A 22 0.66 -10.49 1.75
N LEU A 23 0.59 -11.51 2.60
CA LEU A 23 1.09 -11.47 3.97
C LEU A 23 2.55 -11.95 4.01
N PHE A 24 3.38 -11.30 4.81
CA PHE A 24 4.79 -11.67 5.00
C PHE A 24 5.30 -11.27 6.39
N ARG A 25 6.41 -11.88 6.83
CA ARG A 25 6.99 -11.61 8.16
C ARG A 25 8.13 -10.61 8.05
N HIS A 26 9.09 -10.88 7.19
CA HIS A 26 10.32 -10.10 7.10
C HIS A 26 10.38 -9.33 5.79
N TRP A 27 10.85 -8.08 5.85
CA TRP A 27 10.96 -7.22 4.66
C TRP A 27 11.82 -7.85 3.54
N LYS A 28 12.81 -8.70 3.91
CA LYS A 28 13.67 -9.42 2.96
C LYS A 28 13.05 -10.71 2.39
N ASP A 29 11.80 -11.04 2.73
CA ASP A 29 11.13 -12.23 2.22
C ASP A 29 10.91 -12.12 0.70
N ALA A 30 11.38 -13.13 -0.04
CA ALA A 30 11.17 -13.21 -1.48
C ALA A 30 9.76 -13.74 -1.83
N GLN A 31 9.16 -14.50 -0.92
CA GLN A 31 7.89 -15.18 -1.06
C GLN A 31 6.94 -14.72 0.05
N PRO A 32 5.65 -14.49 -0.24
CA PRO A 32 4.68 -14.24 0.81
C PRO A 32 4.47 -15.52 1.64
N LEU A 33 4.11 -15.35 2.91
CA LEU A 33 3.58 -16.43 3.75
C LEU A 33 2.22 -16.90 3.22
N GLU A 34 1.40 -15.96 2.77
CA GLU A 34 0.04 -16.23 2.33
C GLU A 34 -0.43 -15.19 1.31
N ALA A 35 -1.29 -15.60 0.40
CA ALA A 35 -1.98 -14.73 -0.55
C ALA A 35 -3.50 -14.81 -0.33
N ARG A 36 -4.17 -13.67 -0.46
CA ARG A 36 -5.63 -13.54 -0.39
C ARG A 36 -6.12 -12.61 -1.50
N THR A 37 -7.33 -12.84 -1.97
CA THR A 37 -8.02 -11.97 -2.92
C THR A 37 -9.46 -11.76 -2.51
N ALA A 38 -10.02 -10.59 -2.80
CA ALA A 38 -11.43 -10.29 -2.63
C ALA A 38 -11.97 -9.67 -3.93
N ARG A 39 -13.13 -10.16 -4.38
CA ARG A 39 -13.87 -9.54 -5.49
C ARG A 39 -14.88 -8.56 -4.90
N VAL A 40 -14.93 -7.36 -5.47
CA VAL A 40 -15.85 -6.30 -5.03
C VAL A 40 -16.67 -5.84 -6.23
N SER A 41 -17.99 -5.89 -6.06
CA SER A 41 -18.96 -5.45 -7.06
C SER A 41 -20.23 -4.96 -6.34
N PRO A 42 -20.79 -3.80 -6.71
CA PRO A 42 -20.22 -2.82 -7.63
C PRO A 42 -19.07 -2.03 -6.98
N VAL A 43 -18.12 -1.55 -7.79
CA VAL A 43 -17.13 -0.55 -7.35
C VAL A 43 -17.74 0.84 -7.38
N ALA A 44 -17.32 1.70 -6.45
CA ALA A 44 -17.76 3.09 -6.46
C ALA A 44 -17.35 3.80 -7.78
N PRO A 45 -18.13 4.77 -8.26
CA PRO A 45 -17.79 5.52 -9.46
C PRO A 45 -16.47 6.29 -9.28
N TYR A 46 -15.76 6.52 -10.38
CA TYR A 46 -14.56 7.34 -10.36
C TYR A 46 -14.90 8.82 -10.17
N GLU A 47 -14.35 9.44 -9.13
CA GLU A 47 -14.45 10.87 -8.88
C GLU A 47 -13.04 11.50 -8.96
N PRO A 48 -12.79 12.46 -9.89
CA PRO A 48 -11.51 13.14 -9.99
C PRO A 48 -11.08 13.75 -8.64
N GLY A 49 -9.83 13.50 -8.24
CA GLY A 49 -9.30 13.95 -6.95
C GLY A 49 -9.76 13.15 -5.72
N GLN A 50 -10.67 12.19 -5.88
CA GLN A 50 -11.21 11.35 -4.80
C GLN A 50 -11.03 9.85 -5.09
N PHE A 51 -9.92 9.50 -5.74
CA PHE A 51 -9.55 8.11 -6.06
C PHE A 51 -9.68 7.15 -4.88
N TYR A 52 -9.37 7.60 -3.65
CA TYR A 52 -9.51 6.79 -2.44
C TYR A 52 -10.92 6.24 -2.22
N ARG A 53 -11.99 6.94 -2.64
CA ARG A 53 -13.38 6.47 -2.46
C ARG A 53 -13.66 5.19 -3.21
N ARG A 54 -13.00 5.02 -4.36
CA ARG A 54 -13.12 3.84 -5.21
C ARG A 54 -12.22 2.70 -4.73
N GLU A 55 -11.02 3.03 -4.30
CA GLU A 55 -9.99 2.07 -3.90
C GLU A 55 -10.21 1.49 -2.49
N LEU A 56 -10.60 2.35 -1.54
CA LEU A 56 -10.66 2.01 -0.12
C LEU A 56 -11.61 0.84 0.18
N PRO A 57 -12.85 0.76 -0.37
CA PRO A 57 -13.72 -0.39 -0.15
C PRO A 57 -13.07 -1.71 -0.59
N CYS A 58 -12.29 -1.69 -1.67
CA CYS A 58 -11.60 -2.87 -2.19
C CYS A 58 -10.49 -3.32 -1.24
N LEU A 59 -9.67 -2.39 -0.74
CA LEU A 59 -8.61 -2.70 0.22
C LEU A 59 -9.19 -3.24 1.54
N LEU A 60 -10.27 -2.64 2.05
CA LEU A 60 -10.92 -3.10 3.27
C LEU A 60 -11.50 -4.51 3.13
N ALA A 61 -12.05 -4.86 1.97
CA ALA A 61 -12.60 -6.19 1.71
C ALA A 61 -11.57 -7.32 1.90
N VAL A 62 -10.30 -7.07 1.57
CA VAL A 62 -9.22 -8.07 1.73
C VAL A 62 -8.47 -7.94 3.07
N LEU A 63 -8.47 -6.76 3.70
CA LEU A 63 -7.71 -6.49 4.93
C LEU A 63 -8.50 -6.70 6.23
N SER A 64 -9.79 -6.36 6.29
CA SER A 64 -10.57 -6.41 7.53
C SER A 64 -10.57 -7.77 8.24
N PRO A 65 -10.66 -8.93 7.53
CA PRO A 65 -10.57 -10.24 8.18
C PRO A 65 -9.21 -10.52 8.83
N LEU A 66 -8.17 -9.77 8.44
CA LEU A 66 -6.79 -9.94 8.87
C LEU A 66 -6.38 -8.89 9.92
N LEU A 67 -7.24 -7.94 10.29
CA LEU A 67 -6.88 -6.81 11.14
C LEU A 67 -6.19 -7.21 12.46
N PRO A 68 -6.63 -8.25 13.21
CA PRO A 68 -5.99 -8.63 14.48
C PRO A 68 -4.54 -9.11 14.35
N GLN A 69 -4.14 -9.56 13.16
CA GLN A 69 -2.79 -10.08 12.89
C GLN A 69 -1.88 -9.05 12.20
N LEU A 70 -2.39 -7.89 11.76
CA LEU A 70 -1.60 -6.92 10.99
C LEU A 70 -0.85 -5.92 11.87
N GLY A 71 0.42 -5.70 11.53
CA GLY A 71 1.27 -4.66 12.10
C GLY A 71 1.49 -3.50 11.14
N THR A 72 1.67 -3.79 9.85
CA THR A 72 1.88 -2.77 8.82
C THR A 72 1.32 -3.21 7.46
N VAL A 73 0.74 -2.27 6.72
CA VAL A 73 0.24 -2.45 5.34
C VAL A 73 1.00 -1.54 4.40
N VAL A 74 1.40 -2.07 3.24
CA VAL A 74 2.05 -1.35 2.16
C VAL A 74 1.09 -1.22 0.98
N VAL A 75 0.86 0.02 0.53
CA VAL A 75 -0.01 0.37 -0.61
C VAL A 75 0.79 0.99 -1.76
N ASP A 76 0.38 0.77 -3.01
CA ASP A 76 0.92 1.50 -4.18
C ASP A 76 0.25 2.89 -4.28
N GLY A 77 0.85 3.87 -3.60
CA GLY A 77 0.30 5.23 -3.55
C GLY A 77 0.88 6.05 -2.41
N HIS A 78 0.30 7.23 -2.20
CA HIS A 78 0.70 8.13 -1.11
C HIS A 78 -0.25 8.00 0.09
N VAL A 79 0.32 8.10 1.29
CA VAL A 79 -0.42 8.25 2.55
C VAL A 79 -0.91 9.68 2.70
N TRP A 80 -0.03 10.66 2.48
CA TRP A 80 -0.33 12.09 2.61
C TRP A 80 0.01 12.81 1.31
N LEU A 81 -0.88 13.71 0.88
CA LEU A 81 -0.73 14.48 -0.36
C LEU A 81 -0.12 15.87 -0.12
N SER A 82 -0.26 16.42 1.08
CA SER A 82 0.44 17.64 1.51
C SER A 82 0.60 17.72 3.04
N PRO A 83 1.64 18.41 3.55
CA PRO A 83 1.83 18.67 4.97
C PRO A 83 1.06 19.90 5.47
N GLY A 84 0.03 20.36 4.74
CA GLY A 84 -0.75 21.54 5.13
C GLY A 84 -1.40 21.43 6.51
N GLN A 85 -2.10 22.48 6.93
CA GLN A 85 -2.93 22.46 8.14
C GLN A 85 -4.39 22.74 7.77
N PRO A 86 -5.29 21.74 7.78
CA PRO A 86 -5.02 20.31 8.03
C PRO A 86 -4.25 19.63 6.87
N PRO A 87 -3.55 18.51 7.13
CA PRO A 87 -2.83 17.78 6.09
C PRO A 87 -3.81 17.18 5.09
N ALA A 88 -3.45 17.17 3.81
CA ALA A 88 -4.30 16.59 2.78
C ALA A 88 -4.15 15.05 2.77
N PRO A 89 -5.20 14.27 3.08
CA PRO A 89 -5.12 12.82 3.13
C PRO A 89 -5.02 12.22 1.73
N GLY A 90 -4.13 11.24 1.57
CA GLY A 90 -4.10 10.33 0.44
C GLY A 90 -4.78 9.00 0.77
N LEU A 91 -4.68 8.04 -0.15
CA LEU A 91 -5.23 6.70 0.02
C LEU A 91 -4.80 6.06 1.35
N GLY A 92 -3.51 6.13 1.66
CA GLY A 92 -2.97 5.49 2.85
C GLY A 92 -3.44 6.11 4.17
N ALA A 93 -3.67 7.44 4.21
CA ALA A 93 -4.22 8.09 5.41
C ALA A 93 -5.70 7.70 5.62
N HIS A 94 -6.48 7.63 4.55
CA HIS A 94 -7.85 7.13 4.62
C HIS A 94 -7.90 5.66 5.05
N LEU A 95 -6.99 4.82 4.54
CA LEU A 95 -6.88 3.42 4.96
C LEU A 95 -6.51 3.31 6.44
N TYR A 96 -5.54 4.09 6.92
CA TYR A 96 -5.14 4.11 8.33
C TYR A 96 -6.31 4.41 9.27
N ALA A 97 -7.07 5.47 8.95
CA ALA A 97 -8.27 5.83 9.70
C ALA A 97 -9.33 4.71 9.65
N ALA A 98 -9.56 4.11 8.48
CA ALA A 98 -10.55 3.04 8.30
C ALA A 98 -10.15 1.73 9.02
N LEU A 99 -8.85 1.48 9.23
CA LEU A 99 -8.34 0.37 10.04
C LEU A 99 -8.31 0.70 11.55
N GLY A 100 -8.94 1.81 11.97
CA GLY A 100 -9.02 2.23 13.36
C GLY A 100 -7.67 2.62 13.95
N GLU A 101 -6.73 3.10 13.12
CA GLU A 101 -5.43 3.61 13.54
C GLU A 101 -4.53 2.59 14.27
N GLN A 102 -4.81 1.29 14.10
CA GLN A 102 -4.10 0.20 14.79
C GLN A 102 -2.98 -0.45 13.97
N VAL A 103 -2.93 -0.16 12.67
CA VAL A 103 -2.05 -0.81 11.69
C VAL A 103 -1.29 0.28 10.94
N GLY A 104 0.03 0.30 11.03
CA GLY A 104 0.84 1.28 10.30
C GLY A 104 0.62 1.17 8.79
N VAL A 105 0.58 2.29 8.07
CA VAL A 105 0.43 2.30 6.61
C VAL A 105 1.64 2.96 5.97
N ILE A 106 2.25 2.26 5.03
CA ILE A 106 3.35 2.73 4.20
C ILE A 106 2.84 2.89 2.77
N GLY A 107 2.88 4.10 2.25
CA GLY A 107 2.63 4.38 0.85
C GLY A 107 3.94 4.32 0.06
N VAL A 108 3.97 3.53 -1.00
CA VAL A 108 5.12 3.39 -1.91
C VAL A 108 4.70 3.82 -3.30
N ALA A 109 4.96 5.07 -3.66
CA ALA A 109 4.57 5.60 -4.96
C ALA A 109 5.69 5.56 -6.00
N LYS A 110 5.31 5.31 -7.25
CA LYS A 110 6.20 5.32 -8.43
C LYS A 110 6.47 6.73 -8.96
N THR A 111 5.73 7.75 -8.51
CA THR A 111 5.87 9.14 -8.94
C THR A 111 5.73 10.08 -7.76
N ALA A 112 6.45 11.19 -7.81
CA ALA A 112 6.29 12.26 -6.84
C ALA A 112 4.89 12.86 -6.95
N TYR A 113 4.27 13.14 -5.81
CA TYR A 113 3.09 13.99 -5.76
C TYR A 113 3.52 15.37 -5.25
N ARG A 114 3.16 16.44 -5.97
CA ARG A 114 3.57 17.79 -5.59
C ARG A 114 3.01 18.13 -4.21
N GLY A 115 3.91 18.38 -3.26
CA GLY A 115 3.56 18.71 -1.89
C GLY A 115 3.54 17.52 -0.93
N ALA A 116 3.56 16.26 -1.39
CA ALA A 116 3.60 15.13 -0.47
C ALA A 116 4.91 15.12 0.34
N PRO A 117 4.85 14.91 1.67
CA PRO A 117 6.04 14.85 2.53
C PRO A 117 6.73 13.50 2.41
N ALA A 118 7.15 13.13 1.19
CA ALA A 118 7.71 11.83 0.88
C ALA A 118 9.22 11.79 1.07
N VAL A 119 9.74 10.67 1.57
CA VAL A 119 11.16 10.33 1.55
C VAL A 119 11.47 9.59 0.26
N GLU A 120 12.49 10.03 -0.47
CA GLU A 120 12.98 9.35 -1.66
C GLU A 120 13.82 8.12 -1.29
N VAL A 121 13.48 6.97 -1.86
CA VAL A 121 14.13 5.69 -1.61
C VAL A 121 14.66 5.14 -2.92
N GLN A 122 15.99 5.12 -3.09
CA GLN A 122 16.65 4.61 -4.29
C GLN A 122 16.86 3.09 -4.21
N ARG A 123 16.32 2.35 -5.17
CA ARG A 123 16.43 0.88 -5.24
C ARG A 123 16.82 0.41 -6.64
N GLY A 124 17.66 -0.63 -6.68
CA GLY A 124 18.21 -1.18 -7.90
C GLY A 124 19.20 -0.24 -8.58
N VAL A 125 19.53 -0.53 -9.85
CA VAL A 125 20.53 0.23 -10.62
C VAL A 125 19.98 1.51 -11.28
N GLY A 126 18.69 1.80 -11.13
CA GLY A 126 18.04 2.95 -11.76
C GLY A 126 18.12 4.23 -10.92
N THR A 127 18.09 5.39 -11.57
CA THR A 127 18.17 6.70 -10.91
C THR A 127 16.84 7.22 -10.35
N ARG A 128 15.71 6.60 -10.73
CA ARG A 128 14.38 7.05 -10.31
C ARG A 128 13.99 6.46 -8.95
N PRO A 129 13.87 7.27 -7.88
CA PRO A 129 13.53 6.75 -6.55
C PRO A 129 12.06 6.29 -6.49
N LEU A 130 11.72 5.56 -5.43
CA LEU A 130 10.35 5.44 -4.94
C LEU A 130 10.09 6.57 -3.94
N TYR A 131 8.83 7.00 -3.83
CA TYR A 131 8.43 8.05 -2.91
C TYR A 131 7.66 7.42 -1.76
N VAL A 132 8.25 7.42 -0.58
CA VAL A 132 7.70 6.76 0.61
C VAL A 132 7.04 7.78 1.52
N THR A 133 5.78 7.54 1.84
CA THR A 133 5.01 8.27 2.85
C THR A 133 4.47 7.29 3.88
N ALA A 134 4.18 7.75 5.09
CA ALA A 134 3.78 6.85 6.18
C ALA A 134 2.83 7.51 7.19
N THR A 135 2.06 6.68 7.89
CA THR A 135 1.31 7.02 9.10
C THR A 135 1.21 5.79 10.01
N GLY A 136 1.11 5.96 11.33
CA GLY A 136 1.17 4.85 12.30
C GLY A 136 2.53 4.14 12.39
N ILE A 137 3.53 4.62 11.66
CA ILE A 137 4.94 4.21 11.68
C ILE A 137 5.80 5.41 11.32
N ALA A 138 6.99 5.54 11.91
CA ALA A 138 7.90 6.63 11.58
C ALA A 138 8.35 6.55 10.12
N ILE A 139 8.31 7.68 9.39
CA ILE A 139 8.59 7.72 7.95
C ILE A 139 10.01 7.22 7.61
N MET A 140 10.99 7.45 8.48
CA MET A 140 12.36 6.96 8.28
C MET A 140 12.45 5.44 8.45
N ASP A 141 11.65 4.86 9.35
CA ASP A 141 11.58 3.41 9.50
C ASP A 141 10.87 2.77 8.31
N ALA A 142 9.76 3.38 7.85
CA ALA A 142 9.07 2.99 6.63
C ALA A 142 10.01 3.02 5.40
N ALA A 143 10.77 4.11 5.23
CA ALA A 143 11.74 4.22 4.15
C ALA A 143 12.83 3.13 4.23
N ARG A 144 13.35 2.84 5.43
CA ARG A 144 14.34 1.77 5.66
C ARG A 144 13.75 0.40 5.33
N HIS A 145 12.52 0.13 5.73
CA HIS A 145 11.81 -1.10 5.42
C HIS A 145 11.65 -1.29 3.91
N VAL A 146 11.17 -0.27 3.20
CA VAL A 146 11.04 -0.28 1.73
C VAL A 146 12.39 -0.48 1.05
N GLN A 147 13.45 0.20 1.53
CA GLN A 147 14.81 0.03 1.01
C GLN A 147 15.29 -1.43 1.13
N GLN A 148 15.01 -2.07 2.27
CA GLN A 148 15.42 -3.44 2.56
C GLN A 148 14.54 -4.50 1.90
N MET A 149 13.40 -4.13 1.29
CA MET A 149 12.52 -5.11 0.70
C MET A 149 13.24 -5.95 -0.35
N HIS A 150 12.89 -7.24 -0.42
CA HIS A 150 13.50 -8.17 -1.38
C HIS A 150 13.39 -7.70 -2.84
N GLY A 151 14.40 -8.03 -3.63
CA GLY A 151 14.42 -7.90 -5.09
C GLY A 151 15.41 -6.86 -5.59
N PRO A 152 16.10 -7.12 -6.73
CA PRO A 152 17.20 -6.28 -7.22
C PRO A 152 16.73 -5.03 -7.98
N HIS A 153 15.43 -4.89 -8.23
CA HIS A 153 14.86 -3.82 -9.05
C HIS A 153 14.28 -2.69 -8.21
N ARG A 154 13.97 -1.58 -8.87
CA ARG A 154 13.29 -0.42 -8.29
C ARG A 154 12.05 -0.81 -7.47
N LEU A 155 11.14 -1.59 -8.04
CA LEU A 155 9.94 -2.06 -7.34
C LEU A 155 10.27 -3.35 -6.55
N PRO A 156 9.91 -3.44 -5.26
CA PRO A 156 10.06 -4.64 -4.46
C PRO A 156 9.39 -5.87 -5.06
N THR A 157 9.95 -7.06 -4.81
CA THR A 157 9.43 -8.33 -5.31
C THR A 157 7.97 -8.54 -4.90
N LEU A 158 7.61 -8.31 -3.63
CA LEU A 158 6.25 -8.51 -3.16
C LEU A 158 5.26 -7.48 -3.71
N LEU A 159 5.67 -6.22 -3.89
CA LEU A 159 4.81 -5.21 -4.54
C LEU A 159 4.52 -5.56 -6.01
N LYS A 160 5.53 -6.05 -6.73
CA LYS A 160 5.32 -6.55 -8.09
C LYS A 160 4.37 -7.74 -8.14
N ARG A 161 4.42 -8.62 -7.12
CA ARG A 161 3.61 -9.85 -7.09
C ARG A 161 2.16 -9.59 -6.70
N VAL A 162 1.89 -8.66 -5.81
CA VAL A 162 0.50 -8.33 -5.45
C VAL A 162 -0.24 -7.67 -6.62
N ASP A 163 0.43 -6.79 -7.39
CA ASP A 163 -0.09 -6.24 -8.66
C ASP A 163 -0.37 -7.34 -9.69
N GLN A 164 0.51 -8.34 -9.79
CA GLN A 164 0.26 -9.48 -10.69
C GLN A 164 -0.89 -10.36 -10.20
N LEU A 165 -1.09 -10.47 -8.89
CA LEU A 165 -2.13 -11.32 -8.31
C LEU A 165 -3.52 -10.73 -8.57
N CYS A 166 -3.75 -9.44 -8.31
CA CYS A 166 -5.06 -8.83 -8.57
C CYS A 166 -5.44 -8.86 -10.06
N ARG A 167 -4.46 -8.74 -10.96
CA ARG A 167 -4.68 -8.83 -12.42
C ARG A 167 -5.03 -10.24 -12.94
N ARG A 168 -4.66 -11.30 -12.22
CA ARG A 168 -4.80 -12.70 -12.67
C ARG A 168 -5.94 -13.48 -12.01
N ALA A 169 -6.43 -13.02 -10.86
CA ALA A 169 -7.47 -13.69 -10.07
C ALA A 169 -8.91 -13.47 -10.60
#